data_AF-A0A8H5LY90-F1
#
_entry.id   AF-A0A8H5LY90-F1
#
_cell.length_a   1.000
_cell.length_b   1.000
_cell.length_c   1.000
_cell.angle_alpha   90.00
_cell.angle_beta   90.00
_cell.angle_gamma   90.00
#
_symmetry.space_group_name_H-M   'P 1'
#
loop_
_entity.id
_entity.type
_entity.pdbx_description
1 polymer ?
#
loop_
_entity_poly.entity_id
_entity_poly.type
_entity_poly.pdbx_seq_one_letter_code
_entity_poly.pdbx_strand_id
1 'polypeptide(L)'
;MQYITGLHGGRRGGYNQHTTNDDDAQTQANPLCHTNPALRTRIAAFQSSPLAASPPICGLDPSIIIEPIRFHLTLAVMALAEDPEPIEQTVSPATHTVSTALALLRSLKPRLDAILDTDGGEHADHAGLQVVLDALDIMRPVPPPGASEDVWAKVMYLAPREMGAEGVKLRRIADADCVERAFKEEGYVTEMRPLKLHCTILNTSKRRPARARARGQPFCYSDILPALTPATTPTAHLPVPVPVAAPAPAPAPASTTLTTAPTTTTTKALPPPPPPVSLARALAPFSIPASATETPVLVHELGLWNMGSRAPDGAYVSCGGVSLGGSVA
;
A
#
# COMPACT_ATOMS: atom_id res chain seq x y z
N MET A 1 -9.44 16.58 -15.46
CA MET A 1 -8.38 15.83 -14.73
C MET A 1 -9.01 14.63 -14.03
N GLN A 2 -8.24 13.62 -13.60
CA GLN A 2 -8.79 12.52 -12.78
C GLN A 2 -8.65 12.88 -11.31
N TYR A 3 -9.71 12.68 -10.53
CA TYR A 3 -9.70 12.89 -9.08
C TYR A 3 -10.08 11.61 -8.37
N ILE A 4 -9.55 11.43 -7.16
CA ILE A 4 -9.87 10.30 -6.30
C ILE A 4 -10.45 10.81 -4.99
N THR A 5 -11.53 10.16 -4.55
CA THR A 5 -11.97 10.22 -3.15
C THR A 5 -11.26 9.11 -2.39
N GLY A 6 -10.66 9.41 -1.24
CA GLY A 6 -9.78 8.46 -0.55
C GLY A 6 -9.66 8.68 0.96
N LEU A 7 -9.16 7.67 1.67
CA LEU A 7 -9.05 7.66 3.13
C LEU A 7 -7.64 8.07 3.58
N HIS A 8 -7.57 8.81 4.70
CA HIS A 8 -6.35 9.38 5.27
C HIS A 8 -6.09 8.98 6.73
N GLY A 9 -4.88 8.51 7.05
CA GLY A 9 -4.45 8.17 8.42
C GLY A 9 -4.13 9.40 9.28
N GLY A 10 -3.90 9.37 10.59
CA GLY A 10 -3.10 10.44 11.23
C GLY A 10 -3.13 10.60 12.74
N ARG A 11 -2.43 11.62 13.25
CA ARG A 11 -2.50 12.13 14.62
C ARG A 11 -2.74 13.64 14.56
N ARG A 12 -3.66 14.13 15.40
CA ARG A 12 -4.10 15.53 15.48
C ARG A 12 -2.93 16.48 15.77
N GLY A 13 -2.49 17.22 14.76
CA GLY A 13 -1.75 18.48 14.93
C GLY A 13 -2.69 19.61 14.54
N GLY A 14 -3.08 20.47 15.50
CA GLY A 14 -4.00 21.57 15.24
C GLY A 14 -3.38 22.62 14.34
N TYR A 15 -3.86 22.73 13.10
CA TYR A 15 -3.56 23.84 12.20
C TYR A 15 -4.80 24.72 12.05
N ASN A 16 -4.73 25.92 12.62
CA ASN A 16 -5.74 26.95 12.45
C ASN A 16 -5.68 27.48 11.01
N GLN A 17 -6.80 27.38 10.29
CA GLN A 17 -7.00 28.10 9.04
C GLN A 17 -7.25 29.58 9.38
N HIS A 18 -6.21 30.40 9.23
CA HIS A 18 -6.39 31.83 9.06
C HIS A 18 -5.78 32.23 7.72
N THR A 19 -6.65 32.56 6.79
CA THR A 19 -6.34 33.19 5.51
C THR A 19 -6.07 34.67 5.76
N THR A 20 -4.94 35.19 5.27
CA THR A 20 -4.90 36.26 4.27
C THR A 20 -3.45 36.54 3.85
N ASN A 21 -3.25 36.57 2.53
CA ASN A 21 -2.23 37.26 1.73
C ASN A 21 -0.74 36.88 1.87
N ASP A 22 -0.13 36.78 0.69
CA ASP A 22 1.29 36.71 0.31
C ASP A 22 2.03 35.38 0.50
N ASP A 23 2.33 34.77 -0.65
CA ASP A 23 3.36 33.80 -1.03
C ASP A 23 3.66 32.59 -0.11
N ASP A 24 3.50 31.40 -0.71
CA ASP A 24 4.02 30.08 -0.27
C ASP A 24 3.32 29.33 0.87
N ALA A 25 2.00 29.46 1.03
CA ALA A 25 1.21 28.50 1.81
C ALA A 25 0.80 27.28 0.96
N GLN A 26 1.75 26.37 0.72
CA GLN A 26 1.55 25.15 -0.06
C GLN A 26 0.77 24.09 0.73
N THR A 27 -0.52 23.95 0.45
CA THR A 27 -1.42 22.96 1.07
C THR A 27 -1.04 21.54 0.63
N GLN A 28 -0.35 20.80 1.51
CA GLN A 28 0.13 19.43 1.24
C GLN A 28 -0.97 18.39 1.43
N ALA A 29 -0.99 17.40 0.53
CA ALA A 29 -1.99 16.35 0.53
C ALA A 29 -1.55 15.12 1.30
N ASN A 30 -2.55 14.42 1.82
CA ASN A 30 -2.29 13.52 2.92
C ASN A 30 -2.81 12.09 2.65
N PRO A 31 -2.01 11.25 1.96
CA PRO A 31 -2.24 9.81 1.83
C PRO A 31 -2.10 9.07 3.17
N LEU A 32 -2.57 7.81 3.26
CA LEU A 32 -2.55 6.99 4.50
C LEU A 32 -1.19 6.97 5.21
N CYS A 33 -0.10 7.01 4.42
CA CYS A 33 1.27 6.97 4.93
C CYS A 33 1.89 8.33 5.27
N HIS A 34 1.35 9.46 4.81
CA HIS A 34 2.01 10.76 5.03
C HIS A 34 1.97 11.15 6.53
N THR A 35 0.83 10.96 7.18
CA THR A 35 0.65 11.18 8.63
C THR A 35 0.89 9.96 9.50
N ASN A 36 1.16 8.80 8.89
CA ASN A 36 1.51 7.58 9.61
C ASN A 36 2.95 7.18 9.26
N PRO A 37 3.97 7.79 9.89
CA PRO A 37 5.37 7.49 9.61
C PRO A 37 5.71 6.03 9.91
N ALA A 38 5.05 5.39 10.88
CA ALA A 38 5.24 3.98 11.18
C ALA A 38 4.77 3.08 10.02
N LEU A 39 3.57 3.33 9.47
CA LEU A 39 3.08 2.65 8.27
C LEU A 39 4.03 2.90 7.10
N ARG A 40 4.46 4.15 6.87
CA ARG A 40 5.39 4.50 5.81
C ARG A 40 6.68 3.70 5.89
N THR A 41 7.28 3.60 7.08
CA THR A 41 8.50 2.81 7.32
C THR A 41 8.27 1.32 7.05
N ARG A 42 7.13 0.76 7.50
CA ARG A 42 6.80 -0.65 7.24
C ARG A 42 6.58 -0.94 5.77
N ILE A 43 5.85 -0.09 5.04
CA ILE A 43 5.64 -0.23 3.60
C ILE A 43 6.97 -0.09 2.85
N ALA A 44 7.83 0.85 3.23
CA ALA A 44 9.16 1.00 2.63
C ALA A 44 10.01 -0.27 2.84
N ALA A 45 10.06 -0.80 4.07
CA ALA A 45 10.79 -2.03 4.37
C ALA A 45 10.22 -3.23 3.59
N PHE A 46 8.89 -3.35 3.54
CA PHE A 46 8.20 -4.36 2.74
C PHE A 46 8.55 -4.27 1.25
N GLN A 47 8.64 -3.07 0.68
CA GLN A 47 9.01 -2.86 -0.72
C GLN A 47 10.49 -3.09 -1.01
N SER A 48 11.37 -2.81 -0.05
CA SER A 48 12.82 -3.03 -0.18
C SER A 48 13.19 -4.51 -0.16
N SER A 49 12.45 -5.37 0.55
CA SER A 49 12.79 -6.80 0.66
C SER A 49 12.78 -7.53 -0.70
N PRO A 50 11.73 -7.46 -1.53
CA PRO A 50 11.73 -8.08 -2.86
C PRO A 50 12.78 -7.50 -3.82
N LEU A 51 13.13 -6.21 -3.68
CA LEU A 51 14.19 -5.60 -4.49
C LEU A 51 15.59 -6.12 -4.15
N ALA A 52 15.80 -6.55 -2.91
CA ALA A 52 17.07 -7.11 -2.45
C ALA A 52 17.20 -8.63 -2.69
N ALA A 53 16.19 -9.26 -3.30
CA ALA A 53 16.19 -10.69 -3.59
C ALA A 53 17.35 -11.10 -4.51
N SER A 54 17.92 -12.27 -4.24
CA SER A 54 18.99 -12.89 -5.04
C SER A 54 18.62 -14.35 -5.36
N PRO A 55 18.45 -14.72 -6.65
CA PRO A 55 18.58 -13.86 -7.83
C PRO A 55 17.50 -12.75 -7.90
N PRO A 56 17.73 -11.67 -8.68
CA PRO A 56 16.73 -10.63 -8.86
C PRO A 56 15.42 -11.18 -9.42
N ILE A 57 14.29 -10.71 -8.88
CA ILE A 57 12.96 -11.15 -9.30
C ILE A 57 12.66 -10.66 -10.72
N CYS A 58 12.22 -11.57 -11.59
CA CYS A 58 11.97 -11.22 -12.98
C CYS A 58 10.86 -10.17 -13.12
N GLY A 59 11.15 -9.11 -13.87
CA GLY A 59 10.21 -8.02 -14.14
C GLY A 59 9.97 -7.05 -12.97
N LEU A 60 10.60 -7.25 -11.81
CA LEU A 60 10.57 -6.32 -10.69
C LEU A 60 11.72 -5.30 -10.79
N ASP A 61 11.41 -4.01 -10.72
CA ASP A 61 12.42 -2.95 -10.63
C ASP A 61 11.89 -1.74 -9.83
N PRO A 62 12.76 -0.83 -9.34
CA PRO A 62 12.33 0.28 -8.49
C PRO A 62 11.29 1.23 -9.12
N SER A 63 11.24 1.36 -10.45
CA SER A 63 10.35 2.30 -11.13
C SER A 63 8.87 1.87 -11.13
N ILE A 64 8.57 0.61 -10.85
CA ILE A 64 7.20 0.11 -10.73
C ILE A 64 6.67 0.14 -9.29
N ILE A 65 7.50 0.53 -8.32
CA ILE A 65 7.13 0.66 -6.92
C ILE A 65 6.37 1.96 -6.72
N ILE A 66 5.21 1.89 -6.07
CA ILE A 66 4.50 3.08 -5.63
C ILE A 66 5.20 3.62 -4.39
N GLU A 67 5.69 4.86 -4.48
CA GLU A 67 6.31 5.57 -3.36
C GLU A 67 5.39 5.49 -2.12
N PRO A 68 5.89 5.12 -0.93
CA PRO A 68 5.06 5.01 0.27
C PRO A 68 4.23 6.27 0.58
N ILE A 69 4.75 7.46 0.26
CA ILE A 69 4.02 8.73 0.41
C ILE A 69 2.85 8.88 -0.57
N ARG A 70 2.58 7.93 -1.44
CA ARG A 70 1.42 7.93 -2.36
C ARG A 70 0.45 6.80 -2.06
N PHE A 71 0.62 6.14 -0.93
CA PHE A 71 -0.17 5.00 -0.53
C PHE A 71 -1.54 5.45 0.00
N HIS A 72 -2.61 5.05 -0.68
CA HIS A 72 -3.98 5.49 -0.39
C HIS A 72 -5.00 4.41 -0.77
N LEU A 73 -6.18 4.47 -0.16
CA LEU A 73 -7.37 3.74 -0.61
C LEU A 73 -8.19 4.64 -1.54
N THR A 74 -8.58 4.12 -2.70
CA THR A 74 -9.48 4.79 -3.64
C THR A 74 -10.91 4.35 -3.38
N LEU A 75 -11.82 5.30 -3.13
CA LEU A 75 -13.26 5.05 -2.98
C LEU A 75 -14.06 5.37 -4.25
N ALA A 76 -13.60 6.34 -5.03
CA ALA A 76 -14.23 6.75 -6.28
C ALA A 76 -13.19 7.38 -7.21
N VAL A 77 -13.41 7.25 -8.52
CA VAL A 77 -12.64 7.96 -9.55
C VAL A 77 -13.61 8.80 -10.36
N MET A 78 -13.29 10.09 -10.52
CA MET A 78 -14.16 11.04 -11.22
C MET A 78 -13.35 11.95 -12.15
N ALA A 79 -14.02 12.49 -13.16
CA ALA A 79 -13.47 13.51 -14.05
C ALA A 79 -14.14 14.85 -13.71
N LEU A 80 -13.38 15.77 -13.12
CA LEU A 80 -13.87 17.10 -12.77
C LEU A 80 -13.25 18.15 -13.70
N ALA A 81 -14.05 19.15 -14.03
CA ALA A 81 -13.61 20.39 -14.63
C ALA A 81 -12.96 21.29 -13.56
N GLU A 82 -12.19 22.27 -14.04
CA GLU A 82 -11.72 23.36 -13.20
C GLU A 82 -12.93 24.24 -12.82
N ASP A 83 -12.86 24.84 -11.63
CA ASP A 83 -13.89 25.77 -11.20
C ASP A 83 -13.86 27.01 -12.11
N PRO A 84 -15.00 27.46 -12.66
CA PRO A 84 -15.02 28.60 -13.54
C PRO A 84 -14.56 29.86 -12.80
N GLU A 85 -13.73 30.67 -13.46
CA GLU A 85 -13.43 32.02 -12.98
C GLU A 85 -14.74 32.82 -12.86
N PRO A 86 -14.88 33.74 -11.89
CA PRO A 86 -16.15 34.39 -11.54
C PRO A 86 -16.81 35.24 -12.65
N ILE A 87 -16.22 35.33 -13.84
CA ILE A 87 -16.42 36.48 -14.73
C ILE A 87 -17.47 36.23 -15.82
N GLU A 88 -17.78 34.98 -16.20
CA GLU A 88 -18.79 34.72 -17.24
C GLU A 88 -19.68 33.49 -16.94
N GLN A 89 -20.83 33.74 -16.31
CA GLN A 89 -21.91 32.76 -16.15
C GLN A 89 -22.64 32.53 -17.47
N THR A 90 -22.00 31.83 -18.41
CA THR A 90 -22.72 31.21 -19.52
C THR A 90 -23.29 29.88 -19.04
N VAL A 91 -24.60 29.69 -19.22
CA VAL A 91 -25.36 28.53 -18.74
C VAL A 91 -25.01 27.30 -19.59
N SER A 92 -23.81 26.76 -19.39
CA SER A 92 -23.41 25.46 -19.92
C SER A 92 -24.07 24.34 -19.08
N PRO A 93 -24.30 23.14 -19.64
CA PRO A 93 -24.83 22.01 -18.89
C PRO A 93 -24.01 21.79 -17.61
N ALA A 94 -24.69 21.38 -16.52
CA ALA A 94 -24.13 21.20 -15.20
C ALA A 94 -22.81 20.41 -15.29
N THR A 95 -21.69 21.12 -15.19
CA THR A 95 -20.37 20.54 -15.31
C THR A 95 -19.90 20.26 -13.90
N HIS A 96 -19.51 19.01 -13.62
CA HIS A 96 -18.97 18.64 -12.32
C HIS A 96 -17.61 19.31 -12.10
N THR A 97 -17.49 20.06 -11.01
CA THR A 97 -16.25 20.75 -10.64
C THR A 97 -15.70 20.23 -9.32
N VAL A 98 -14.50 20.68 -8.95
CA VAL A 98 -13.88 20.37 -7.66
C VAL A 98 -14.73 20.92 -6.51
N SER A 99 -15.21 22.17 -6.62
CA SER A 99 -16.04 22.80 -5.60
C SER A 99 -17.35 22.04 -5.35
N THR A 100 -18.07 21.65 -6.42
CA THR A 100 -19.35 20.93 -6.27
C THR A 100 -19.15 19.52 -5.70
N ALA A 101 -18.07 18.84 -6.08
CA ALA A 101 -17.72 17.53 -5.53
C ALA A 101 -17.35 17.60 -4.04
N LEU A 102 -16.62 18.63 -3.61
CA LEU A 102 -16.33 18.88 -2.20
C LEU A 102 -17.59 19.24 -1.41
N ALA A 103 -18.50 20.01 -1.99
CA ALA A 103 -19.78 20.32 -1.38
C ALA A 103 -20.61 19.05 -1.14
N LEU A 104 -20.66 18.13 -2.11
CA LEU A 104 -21.28 16.82 -1.95
C LEU A 104 -20.57 16.01 -0.86
N LEU A 105 -19.24 15.95 -0.85
CA LEU A 105 -18.50 15.23 0.19
C LEU A 105 -18.82 15.75 1.60
N ARG A 106 -18.91 17.08 1.77
CA ARG A 106 -19.29 17.74 3.03
C ARG A 106 -20.71 17.42 3.44
N SER A 107 -21.65 17.34 2.49
CA SER A 107 -23.04 16.98 2.78
C SER A 107 -23.19 15.54 3.29
N LEU A 108 -22.22 14.65 2.99
CA LEU A 108 -22.19 13.29 3.51
C LEU A 108 -21.72 13.19 4.97
N LYS A 109 -21.14 14.24 5.55
CA LYS A 109 -20.56 14.18 6.90
C LYS A 109 -21.52 13.63 7.97
N PRO A 110 -22.79 14.07 8.08
CA PRO A 110 -23.71 13.51 9.08
C PRO A 110 -23.92 12.00 8.94
N ARG A 111 -23.92 11.48 7.70
CA ARG A 111 -24.04 10.03 7.44
C ARG A 111 -22.76 9.28 7.79
N LEU A 112 -21.60 9.88 7.50
CA LEU A 112 -20.29 9.32 7.88
C LEU A 112 -20.16 9.22 9.40
N ASP A 113 -20.51 10.28 10.13
CA ASP A 113 -20.48 10.30 11.58
C ASP A 113 -21.43 9.23 12.17
N ALA A 114 -22.65 9.11 11.64
CA ALA A 114 -23.58 8.06 12.04
C ALA A 114 -23.08 6.62 11.80
N ILE A 115 -22.26 6.39 10.77
CA ILE A 115 -21.64 5.07 10.54
C ILE A 115 -20.53 4.81 11.56
N LEU A 116 -19.78 5.83 11.95
CA LEU A 116 -18.69 5.71 12.91
C LEU A 116 -19.21 5.50 14.35
N ASP A 117 -20.39 6.06 14.67
CA ASP A 117 -21.01 6.01 16.00
C ASP A 117 -21.80 4.71 16.29
N THR A 118 -21.94 3.77 15.34
CA THR A 118 -22.88 2.63 15.48
C THR A 118 -22.58 1.64 16.59
N ASP A 119 -21.41 1.68 17.21
CA ASP A 119 -20.99 0.60 18.10
C ASP A 119 -21.42 0.77 19.56
N GLY A 120 -22.01 1.91 19.95
CA GLY A 120 -22.57 2.13 21.30
C GLY A 120 -21.63 1.85 22.48
N GLY A 121 -20.34 1.63 22.20
CA GLY A 121 -19.34 1.23 23.18
C GLY A 121 -18.91 2.43 24.01
N GLU A 122 -18.78 2.23 25.32
CA GLU A 122 -18.29 3.21 26.30
C GLU A 122 -16.90 3.81 25.98
N HIS A 123 -16.21 3.31 24.96
CA HIS A 123 -15.00 3.93 24.43
C HIS A 123 -15.35 5.00 23.38
N ALA A 124 -16.13 5.99 23.80
CA ALA A 124 -16.50 7.19 23.04
C ALA A 124 -15.32 8.16 22.82
N ASP A 125 -14.08 7.70 22.96
CA ASP A 125 -12.91 8.44 22.48
C ASP A 125 -12.92 8.35 20.94
N HIS A 126 -13.69 9.27 20.34
CA HIS A 126 -14.00 9.47 18.92
C HIS A 126 -12.77 9.47 17.98
N ALA A 127 -12.13 8.32 17.81
CA ALA A 127 -10.80 8.25 17.21
C ALA A 127 -10.80 8.18 15.67
N GLY A 128 -11.94 8.09 14.98
CA GLY A 128 -11.98 7.90 13.53
C GLY A 128 -12.08 6.41 13.13
N LEU A 129 -11.78 6.09 11.87
CA LEU A 129 -11.93 4.74 11.31
C LEU A 129 -10.62 3.95 11.41
N GLN A 130 -10.60 2.76 12.01
CA GLN A 130 -9.40 1.94 12.02
C GLN A 130 -9.36 1.00 10.81
N VAL A 131 -8.27 1.02 10.05
CA VAL A 131 -8.12 0.18 8.87
C VAL A 131 -6.90 -0.74 9.03
N VAL A 132 -7.13 -2.04 9.03
CA VAL A 132 -6.06 -3.06 8.97
C VAL A 132 -5.86 -3.47 7.52
N LEU A 133 -4.62 -3.58 7.04
CA LEU A 133 -4.28 -3.88 5.64
C LEU A 133 -3.62 -5.25 5.51
N ASP A 134 -4.35 -6.34 5.68
CA ASP A 134 -3.77 -7.68 5.88
C ASP A 134 -3.84 -8.63 4.67
N ALA A 135 -4.51 -8.24 3.58
CA ALA A 135 -4.62 -9.07 2.39
C ALA A 135 -3.67 -8.59 1.29
N LEU A 136 -2.65 -9.39 0.96
CA LEU A 136 -1.79 -9.16 -0.21
C LEU A 136 -2.33 -9.94 -1.40
N ASP A 137 -2.51 -9.24 -2.52
CA ASP A 137 -3.07 -9.86 -3.73
C ASP A 137 -2.64 -9.09 -5.00
N ILE A 138 -2.97 -9.65 -6.16
CA ILE A 138 -2.64 -9.14 -7.48
C ILE A 138 -3.88 -8.87 -8.32
N MET A 139 -3.81 -7.87 -9.20
CA MET A 139 -4.91 -7.57 -10.12
C MET A 139 -4.66 -8.21 -11.48
N ARG A 140 -5.63 -9.05 -11.91
CA ARG A 140 -5.67 -9.72 -13.23
C ARG A 140 -4.36 -10.46 -13.53
N PRO A 141 -4.19 -11.70 -13.02
CA PRO A 141 -3.05 -12.54 -13.36
C PRO A 141 -2.87 -12.61 -14.88
N VAL A 142 -1.63 -12.51 -15.32
CA VAL A 142 -1.24 -12.62 -16.73
C VAL A 142 -0.65 -14.02 -16.92
N PRO A 143 -1.07 -14.80 -17.92
CA PRO A 143 -0.44 -16.08 -18.19
C PRO A 143 1.04 -15.88 -18.57
N PRO A 144 1.96 -16.72 -18.08
CA PRO A 144 3.36 -16.63 -18.44
C PRO A 144 3.56 -16.83 -19.96
N PRO A 145 4.59 -16.21 -20.56
CA PRO A 145 5.03 -16.58 -21.89
C PRO A 145 5.54 -18.03 -21.86
N GLY A 146 4.82 -18.95 -22.51
CA GLY A 146 5.27 -20.35 -22.62
C GLY A 146 4.79 -21.30 -21.51
N ALA A 147 3.73 -20.96 -20.76
CA ALA A 147 3.02 -21.87 -19.84
C ALA A 147 3.90 -22.47 -18.72
N SER A 148 4.59 -21.63 -17.93
CA SER A 148 5.06 -22.03 -16.61
C SER A 148 3.91 -22.01 -15.57
N GLU A 149 4.11 -22.67 -14.43
CA GLU A 149 3.19 -22.62 -13.28
C GLU A 149 3.24 -21.28 -12.53
N ASP A 150 4.15 -20.38 -12.92
CA ASP A 150 4.35 -19.11 -12.23
C ASP A 150 3.19 -18.16 -12.44
N VAL A 151 2.87 -17.41 -11.39
CA VAL A 151 1.83 -16.38 -11.42
C VAL A 151 2.50 -15.04 -11.73
N TRP A 152 2.07 -14.42 -12.82
CA TRP A 152 2.57 -13.12 -13.25
C TRP A 152 1.50 -12.04 -13.08
N ALA A 153 1.91 -10.82 -12.74
CA ALA A 153 0.99 -9.73 -12.51
C ALA A 153 1.53 -8.38 -12.98
N LYS A 154 0.60 -7.44 -13.21
CA LYS A 154 0.91 -6.04 -13.53
C LYS A 154 0.70 -5.11 -12.35
N VAL A 155 -0.12 -5.52 -11.38
CA VAL A 155 -0.45 -4.73 -10.19
C VAL A 155 -0.47 -5.67 -8.99
N MET A 156 0.19 -5.26 -7.92
CA MET A 156 0.13 -5.87 -6.58
C MET A 156 -0.38 -4.84 -5.59
N TYR A 157 -1.23 -5.24 -4.65
CA TYR A 157 -1.87 -4.33 -3.71
C TYR A 157 -2.06 -4.95 -2.33
N LEU A 158 -2.23 -4.08 -1.31
CA LEU A 158 -2.79 -4.43 -0.01
C LEU A 158 -4.28 -4.10 0.01
N ALA A 159 -5.14 -5.05 0.37
CA ALA A 159 -6.55 -4.81 0.62
C ALA A 159 -6.80 -4.68 2.13
N PRO A 160 -7.79 -3.86 2.53
CA PRO A 160 -8.19 -3.76 3.92
C PRO A 160 -8.90 -5.04 4.39
N ARG A 161 -8.80 -5.32 5.68
CA ARG A 161 -9.56 -6.38 6.34
C ARG A 161 -11.05 -6.05 6.23
N GLU A 162 -11.75 -6.91 5.52
CA GLU A 162 -13.18 -6.75 5.24
C GLU A 162 -14.10 -7.30 6.36
N MET A 163 -13.55 -8.12 7.24
CA MET A 163 -14.26 -8.78 8.34
C MET A 163 -14.06 -8.05 9.67
N GLY A 164 -15.07 -8.08 10.54
CA GLY A 164 -15.08 -7.40 11.84
C GLY A 164 -15.74 -6.02 11.79
N ALA A 165 -15.93 -5.41 12.97
CA ALA A 165 -16.68 -4.14 13.11
C ALA A 165 -16.12 -3.02 12.23
N GLU A 166 -14.81 -2.81 12.25
CA GLU A 166 -14.14 -1.77 11.47
C GLU A 166 -14.20 -2.04 9.95
N GLY A 167 -14.10 -3.32 9.53
CA GLY A 167 -14.27 -3.70 8.13
C GLY A 167 -15.69 -3.43 7.61
N VAL A 168 -16.70 -3.66 8.46
CA VAL A 168 -18.10 -3.31 8.17
C VAL A 168 -18.29 -1.79 8.06
N LYS A 169 -17.72 -1.00 8.98
CA LYS A 169 -17.75 0.48 8.89
C LYS A 169 -17.10 0.97 7.60
N LEU A 170 -15.90 0.48 7.29
CA LEU A 170 -15.18 0.83 6.06
C LEU A 170 -16.02 0.51 4.81
N ARG A 171 -16.66 -0.67 4.77
CA ARG A 171 -17.55 -1.03 3.66
C ARG A 171 -18.73 -0.07 3.54
N ARG A 172 -19.42 0.23 4.65
CA ARG A 172 -20.57 1.17 4.64
C ARG A 172 -20.18 2.60 4.22
N ILE A 173 -18.98 3.06 4.59
CA ILE A 173 -18.44 4.34 4.12
C ILE A 173 -18.14 4.30 2.62
N ALA A 174 -17.44 3.26 2.17
CA ALA A 174 -16.93 3.15 0.81
C ALA A 174 -18.03 2.87 -0.23
N ASP A 175 -18.92 1.93 0.09
CA ASP A 175 -19.81 1.27 -0.85
C ASP A 175 -21.12 2.06 -1.07
N ALA A 176 -22.12 1.35 -1.61
CA ALA A 176 -23.45 1.78 -1.92
C ALA A 176 -24.19 2.49 -0.79
N ASP A 177 -23.74 2.41 0.46
CA ASP A 177 -24.43 3.06 1.58
C ASP A 177 -24.03 4.51 1.81
N CYS A 178 -22.93 5.00 1.23
CA CYS A 178 -22.48 6.37 1.48
C CYS A 178 -21.79 7.03 0.28
N VAL A 179 -20.47 6.91 0.16
CA VAL A 179 -19.66 7.75 -0.73
C VAL A 179 -19.87 7.37 -2.19
N GLU A 180 -19.62 6.11 -2.56
CA GLU A 180 -19.72 5.71 -3.96
C GLU A 180 -21.14 5.89 -4.51
N ARG A 181 -22.18 5.53 -3.75
CA ARG A 181 -23.57 5.75 -4.18
C ARG A 181 -23.88 7.21 -4.40
N ALA A 182 -23.59 8.08 -3.44
CA ALA A 182 -23.91 9.50 -3.56
C ALA A 182 -23.23 10.14 -4.78
N PHE A 183 -21.95 9.81 -5.02
CA PHE A 183 -21.23 10.32 -6.18
C PHE A 183 -21.71 9.71 -7.52
N LYS A 184 -22.23 8.47 -7.53
CA LYS A 184 -22.86 7.88 -8.72
C LYS A 184 -24.23 8.50 -9.00
N GLU A 185 -25.06 8.70 -7.98
CA GLU A 185 -26.40 9.29 -8.08
C GLU A 185 -26.34 10.72 -8.61
N GLU A 186 -25.33 11.49 -8.19
CA GLU A 186 -25.07 12.84 -8.67
C GLU A 186 -24.26 12.87 -9.99
N GLY A 187 -23.99 11.71 -10.60
CA GLY A 187 -23.34 11.62 -11.91
C GLY A 187 -21.83 11.91 -11.94
N TYR A 188 -21.16 12.09 -10.80
CA TYR A 188 -19.71 12.30 -10.73
C TYR A 188 -18.91 11.05 -11.13
N VAL A 189 -19.45 9.86 -10.80
CA VAL A 189 -18.80 8.57 -11.06
C VAL A 189 -19.58 7.82 -12.13
N THR A 190 -18.93 7.56 -13.26
CA THR A 190 -19.51 6.82 -14.40
C THR A 190 -19.08 5.35 -14.44
N GLU A 191 -18.14 4.95 -13.58
CA GLU A 191 -17.69 3.57 -13.47
C GLU A 191 -18.79 2.69 -12.86
N MET A 192 -19.18 1.64 -13.58
CA MET A 192 -20.27 0.74 -13.18
C MET A 192 -19.76 -0.52 -12.48
N ARG A 193 -18.47 -0.81 -12.55
CA ARG A 193 -17.89 -1.98 -11.88
C ARG A 193 -17.99 -1.83 -10.35
N PRO A 194 -18.12 -2.94 -9.61
CA PRO A 194 -18.08 -2.90 -8.15
C PRO A 194 -16.76 -2.31 -7.65
N LEU A 195 -16.84 -1.48 -6.60
CA LEU A 195 -15.67 -0.94 -5.94
C LEU A 195 -14.86 -2.06 -5.28
N LYS A 196 -13.56 -2.08 -5.56
CA LYS A 196 -12.59 -2.96 -4.89
C LYS A 196 -11.61 -2.11 -4.12
N LEU A 197 -11.70 -2.10 -2.80
CA LEU A 197 -10.79 -1.37 -1.93
C LEU A 197 -9.41 -2.01 -1.94
N HIS A 198 -8.40 -1.21 -2.28
CA HIS A 198 -7.01 -1.65 -2.27
C HIS A 198 -6.04 -0.45 -2.28
N CYS A 199 -4.86 -0.66 -1.73
CA CYS A 199 -3.72 0.23 -1.78
C CYS A 199 -2.66 -0.39 -2.71
N THR A 200 -2.45 0.21 -3.88
CA THR A 200 -1.47 -0.31 -4.85
C THR A 200 -0.04 -0.19 -4.33
N ILE A 201 0.71 -1.29 -4.33
CA ILE A 201 2.13 -1.34 -3.94
C ILE A 201 3.03 -1.34 -5.18
N LEU A 202 2.69 -2.16 -6.17
CA LEU A 202 3.43 -2.30 -7.42
C LEU A 202 2.49 -2.04 -8.60
N ASN A 203 2.96 -1.32 -9.62
CA ASN A 203 2.21 -1.06 -10.83
C ASN A 203 3.13 -0.91 -12.05
N THR A 204 3.10 -1.89 -12.96
CA THR A 204 3.98 -1.91 -14.14
C THR A 204 3.68 -0.79 -15.14
N SER A 205 2.51 -0.17 -15.09
CA SER A 205 2.22 1.03 -15.92
C SER A 205 3.12 2.22 -15.57
N LYS A 206 3.71 2.23 -14.36
CA LYS A 206 4.63 3.28 -13.89
C LYS A 206 6.07 3.05 -14.34
N ARG A 207 6.38 1.91 -14.96
CA ARG A 207 7.75 1.53 -15.34
C ARG A 207 8.44 2.63 -16.16
N ARG A 208 9.71 2.88 -15.82
CA ARG A 208 10.60 3.83 -16.50
C ARG A 208 11.87 3.10 -16.97
N PRO A 209 12.38 3.39 -18.19
CA PRO A 209 11.82 4.31 -19.18
C PRO A 209 10.52 3.80 -19.80
N ALA A 210 9.73 4.71 -20.35
CA ALA A 210 8.42 4.49 -20.95
C ALA A 210 8.42 3.69 -22.26
N ARG A 211 9.36 2.77 -22.47
CA ARG A 211 9.45 1.98 -23.72
C ARG A 211 8.22 1.07 -23.81
N ALA A 212 7.53 1.08 -24.95
CA ALA A 212 6.25 0.39 -25.14
C ALA A 212 6.31 -1.10 -24.74
N ARG A 213 7.40 -1.80 -25.06
CA ARG A 213 7.61 -3.20 -24.69
C ARG A 213 7.81 -3.42 -23.18
N ALA A 214 8.40 -2.44 -22.47
CA ALA A 214 8.74 -2.57 -21.06
C ALA A 214 7.54 -2.29 -20.14
N ARG A 215 6.67 -1.31 -20.47
CA ARG A 215 5.47 -0.98 -19.67
C ARG A 215 4.49 -2.16 -19.54
N GLY A 216 4.48 -3.03 -20.53
CA GLY A 216 3.64 -4.23 -20.54
C GLY A 216 4.23 -5.42 -19.79
N GLN A 217 5.52 -5.40 -19.44
CA GLN A 217 6.21 -6.52 -18.82
C GLN A 217 5.68 -6.74 -17.39
N PRO A 218 5.06 -7.89 -17.10
CA PRO A 218 4.63 -8.23 -15.74
C PRO A 218 5.83 -8.56 -14.85
N PHE A 219 5.61 -8.58 -13.54
CA PHE A 219 6.55 -9.15 -12.56
C PHE A 219 6.09 -10.54 -12.16
N CYS A 220 7.03 -11.40 -11.76
CA CYS A 220 6.73 -12.73 -11.21
C CYS A 220 6.26 -12.58 -9.76
N TYR A 221 4.97 -12.82 -9.51
CA TYR A 221 4.39 -12.76 -8.16
C TYR A 221 4.81 -13.95 -7.31
N SER A 222 4.95 -15.13 -7.92
CA SER A 222 5.43 -16.34 -7.25
C SER A 222 6.80 -16.14 -6.59
N ASP A 223 7.70 -15.38 -7.23
CA ASP A 223 9.04 -15.08 -6.69
C ASP A 223 9.02 -14.01 -5.58
N ILE A 224 8.00 -13.15 -5.54
CA ILE A 224 7.86 -12.12 -4.51
C ILE A 224 7.51 -12.75 -3.16
N LEU A 225 6.64 -13.76 -3.13
CA LEU A 225 6.16 -14.33 -1.86
C LEU A 225 7.29 -14.88 -0.97
N PRO A 226 8.25 -15.68 -1.48
CA PRO A 226 9.42 -16.11 -0.71
C PRO A 226 10.31 -14.95 -0.26
N ALA A 227 10.42 -13.88 -1.05
CA ALA A 227 11.22 -12.70 -0.68
C ALA A 227 10.55 -11.84 0.41
N LEU A 228 9.26 -12.05 0.66
CA LEU A 228 8.50 -11.40 1.74
C LEU A 228 8.46 -12.23 3.02
N THR A 229 8.66 -13.54 2.93
CA THR A 229 8.84 -14.35 4.13
C THR A 229 10.19 -14.02 4.74
N PRO A 230 10.26 -13.50 5.98
CA PRO A 230 11.55 -13.35 6.64
C PRO A 230 12.18 -14.73 6.61
N ALA A 231 13.40 -14.83 6.08
CA ALA A 231 14.16 -16.04 6.22
C ALA A 231 14.13 -16.33 7.71
N THR A 232 13.48 -17.44 8.12
CA THR A 232 13.78 -18.05 9.40
C THR A 232 15.23 -18.42 9.27
N THR A 233 16.12 -17.46 9.57
CA THR A 233 17.53 -17.69 9.71
C THR A 233 17.55 -18.87 10.67
N PRO A 234 17.92 -20.08 10.22
CA PRO A 234 18.01 -21.21 11.12
C PRO A 234 18.87 -20.65 12.24
N THR A 235 18.30 -20.53 13.44
CA THR A 235 19.00 -19.96 14.58
C THR A 235 20.27 -20.77 14.62
N ALA A 236 21.37 -20.17 14.14
CA ALA A 236 22.63 -20.86 14.10
C ALA A 236 22.82 -21.20 15.56
N HIS A 237 22.69 -22.48 15.90
CA HIS A 237 22.84 -22.96 17.25
C HIS A 237 24.23 -22.45 17.58
N LEU A 238 24.29 -21.32 18.31
CA LEU A 238 25.56 -20.75 18.70
C LEU A 238 26.20 -21.92 19.42
N PRO A 239 27.36 -22.42 18.95
CA PRO A 239 28.03 -23.51 19.63
C PRO A 239 28.09 -23.07 21.09
N VAL A 240 27.47 -23.85 21.96
CA VAL A 240 27.47 -23.61 23.41
C VAL A 240 28.92 -23.25 23.74
N PRO A 241 29.20 -22.07 24.32
CA PRO A 241 30.56 -21.68 24.59
C PRO A 241 31.17 -22.79 25.43
N VAL A 242 32.07 -23.56 24.82
CA VAL A 242 32.83 -24.57 25.53
C VAL A 242 33.59 -23.80 26.60
N PRO A 243 33.47 -24.16 27.89
CA PRO A 243 34.18 -23.46 28.95
C PRO A 243 35.66 -23.45 28.59
N VAL A 244 36.21 -22.24 28.47
CA VAL A 244 37.64 -22.00 28.19
C VAL A 244 38.41 -22.58 29.37
N ALA A 245 38.99 -23.77 29.18
CA ALA A 245 40.01 -24.29 30.08
C ALA A 245 41.20 -23.33 30.06
N ALA A 246 41.74 -23.05 31.24
CA ALA A 246 42.88 -22.16 31.46
C ALA A 246 44.07 -22.48 30.54
N PRO A 247 44.86 -21.46 30.14
CA PRO A 247 45.96 -21.63 29.20
C PRO A 247 47.05 -22.55 29.79
N ALA A 248 47.30 -23.66 29.11
CA ALA A 248 48.49 -24.49 29.32
C ALA A 248 49.74 -23.80 28.72
N PRO A 249 50.93 -24.01 29.30
CA PRO A 249 52.17 -23.36 28.85
C PRO A 249 52.62 -23.85 27.46
N ALA A 250 53.24 -22.94 26.71
CA ALA A 250 53.68 -23.10 25.33
C ALA A 250 54.70 -24.25 25.14
N PRO A 251 54.52 -25.11 24.11
CA PRO A 251 55.57 -25.95 23.60
C PRO A 251 56.34 -25.30 22.43
N ALA A 252 57.62 -25.68 22.35
CA ALA A 252 58.66 -25.24 21.43
C ALA A 252 58.41 -25.66 19.95
N PRO A 253 59.17 -25.12 18.96
CA PRO A 253 58.86 -25.27 17.55
C PRO A 253 59.37 -26.60 17.00
N ALA A 254 58.52 -27.32 16.25
CA ALA A 254 58.94 -28.48 15.47
C ALA A 254 58.23 -28.53 14.10
N SER A 255 59.09 -28.42 13.08
CA SER A 255 59.11 -29.07 11.77
C SER A 255 57.82 -29.32 10.98
N THR A 256 57.80 -28.63 9.84
CA THR A 256 57.00 -28.82 8.63
C THR A 256 57.07 -30.26 8.09
N THR A 257 55.92 -30.90 7.92
CA THR A 257 55.72 -32.03 7.01
C THR A 257 54.51 -31.77 6.12
N LEU A 258 54.78 -31.65 4.82
CA LEU A 258 53.77 -31.61 3.75
C LEU A 258 53.19 -33.02 3.60
N THR A 259 51.91 -33.18 3.95
CA THR A 259 51.12 -34.37 3.60
C THR A 259 50.01 -33.94 2.64
N THR A 260 50.20 -34.28 1.37
CA THR A 260 49.21 -34.19 0.30
C THR A 260 48.13 -35.24 0.51
N ALA A 261 46.90 -34.81 0.82
CA ALA A 261 45.72 -35.66 0.83
C ALA A 261 45.03 -35.66 -0.55
N PRO A 262 44.47 -36.80 -1.01
CA PRO A 262 43.74 -36.86 -2.26
C PRO A 262 42.36 -36.21 -2.15
N THR A 263 42.07 -35.31 -3.09
CA THR A 263 40.76 -34.69 -3.29
C THR A 263 39.74 -35.74 -3.75
N THR A 264 38.86 -36.18 -2.85
CA THR A 264 37.66 -36.94 -3.20
C THR A 264 36.58 -35.98 -3.69
N THR A 265 36.33 -36.01 -4.99
CA THR A 265 35.20 -35.34 -5.65
C THR A 265 33.90 -36.05 -5.26
N THR A 266 33.25 -35.60 -4.18
CA THR A 266 31.90 -36.05 -3.84
C THR A 266 30.90 -35.27 -4.68
N THR A 267 30.36 -35.92 -5.71
CA THR A 267 29.23 -35.45 -6.51
C THR A 267 28.00 -35.35 -5.60
N LYS A 268 27.77 -34.15 -5.04
CA LYS A 268 26.60 -33.85 -4.21
C LYS A 268 25.38 -33.86 -5.11
N ALA A 269 24.53 -34.89 -4.97
CA ALA A 269 23.26 -34.98 -5.67
C ALA A 269 22.43 -33.70 -5.41
N LEU A 270 21.93 -33.09 -6.48
CA LEU A 270 21.02 -31.95 -6.38
C LEU A 270 19.80 -32.40 -5.57
N PRO A 271 19.34 -31.59 -4.59
CA PRO A 271 18.07 -31.88 -3.94
C PRO A 271 16.95 -31.97 -4.99
N PRO A 272 15.96 -32.87 -4.81
CA PRO A 272 14.83 -32.95 -5.72
C PRO A 272 14.14 -31.57 -5.79
N PRO A 273 13.66 -31.16 -6.97
CA PRO A 273 12.92 -29.91 -7.09
C PRO A 273 11.70 -29.95 -6.16
N PRO A 274 11.35 -28.81 -5.52
CA PRO A 274 10.15 -28.75 -4.71
C PRO A 274 8.93 -29.14 -5.55
N PRO A 275 7.90 -29.76 -4.94
CA PRO A 275 6.69 -30.14 -5.67
C PRO A 275 6.01 -28.91 -6.30
N PRO A 276 5.37 -29.07 -7.47
CA PRO A 276 4.65 -27.99 -8.14
C PRO A 276 3.59 -27.38 -7.22
N VAL A 277 3.56 -26.05 -7.13
CA VAL A 277 2.56 -25.33 -6.34
C VAL A 277 1.32 -25.16 -7.23
N SER A 278 0.22 -25.84 -6.89
CA SER A 278 -1.03 -25.72 -7.63
C SER A 278 -1.45 -24.25 -7.81
N LEU A 279 -1.72 -23.85 -9.05
CA LEU A 279 -2.13 -22.49 -9.43
C LEU A 279 -3.38 -22.02 -8.66
N ALA A 280 -4.27 -22.95 -8.29
CA ALA A 280 -5.44 -22.65 -7.44
C ALA A 280 -5.05 -22.23 -6.01
N ARG A 281 -3.94 -22.74 -5.48
CA ARG A 281 -3.39 -22.33 -4.18
C ARG A 281 -2.67 -20.99 -4.27
N ALA A 282 -2.00 -20.71 -5.40
CA ALA A 282 -1.33 -19.43 -5.63
C ALA A 282 -2.31 -18.24 -5.82
N LEU A 283 -3.56 -18.54 -6.21
CA LEU A 283 -4.63 -17.54 -6.37
C LEU A 283 -5.47 -17.31 -5.09
N ALA A 284 -5.24 -18.08 -4.02
CA ALA A 284 -5.83 -17.74 -2.73
C ALA A 284 -5.14 -16.48 -2.19
N PRO A 285 -5.88 -15.53 -1.60
CA PRO A 285 -5.29 -14.33 -1.02
C PRO A 285 -4.24 -14.74 0.01
N PHE A 286 -3.02 -14.24 -0.16
CA PHE A 286 -1.92 -14.56 0.73
C PHE A 286 -2.04 -13.69 1.98
N SER A 287 -2.19 -14.32 3.14
CA SER A 287 -2.09 -13.63 4.42
C SER A 287 -0.65 -13.24 4.66
N ILE A 288 -0.38 -11.94 4.75
CA ILE A 288 0.95 -11.42 5.06
C ILE A 288 1.29 -11.84 6.50
N PRO A 289 2.54 -12.24 6.79
CA PRO A 289 2.96 -12.44 8.17
C PRO A 289 2.61 -11.21 9.02
N ALA A 290 1.98 -11.47 10.16
CA ALA A 290 1.42 -10.52 11.12
C ALA A 290 2.23 -9.23 11.33
N SER A 291 3.56 -9.34 11.31
CA SER A 291 4.47 -8.26 11.72
C SER A 291 4.49 -7.04 10.79
N ALA A 292 4.10 -7.16 9.51
CA ALA A 292 4.21 -6.05 8.56
C ALA A 292 2.96 -5.17 8.49
N THR A 293 1.75 -5.73 8.70
CA THR A 293 0.50 -5.05 8.35
C THR A 293 -0.66 -5.19 9.34
N GLU A 294 -0.51 -5.92 10.44
CA GLU A 294 -1.60 -6.05 11.43
C GLU A 294 -1.84 -4.80 12.26
N THR A 295 -0.91 -3.84 12.26
CA THR A 295 -1.11 -2.59 13.01
C THR A 295 -2.22 -1.78 12.35
N PRO A 296 -3.35 -1.53 13.04
CA PRO A 296 -4.42 -0.72 12.51
C PRO A 296 -3.91 0.68 12.17
N VAL A 297 -4.38 1.21 11.05
CA VAL A 297 -4.13 2.57 10.59
C VAL A 297 -5.36 3.39 10.95
N LEU A 298 -5.20 4.35 11.85
CA LEU A 298 -6.29 5.23 12.25
C LEU A 298 -6.52 6.29 11.18
N VAL A 299 -7.72 6.32 10.61
CA VAL A 299 -8.16 7.18 9.51
C VAL A 299 -9.05 8.30 10.02
N HIS A 300 -8.64 9.55 9.79
CA HIS A 300 -9.29 10.75 10.30
C HIS A 300 -9.87 11.66 9.22
N GLU A 301 -9.57 11.42 7.95
CA GLU A 301 -10.06 12.30 6.89
C GLU A 301 -10.43 11.48 5.65
N LEU A 302 -11.44 11.98 4.97
CA LEU A 302 -11.85 11.58 3.64
C LEU A 302 -11.76 12.82 2.75
N GLY A 303 -11.01 12.75 1.65
CA GLY A 303 -10.73 13.94 0.83
C GLY A 303 -10.88 13.72 -0.67
N LEU A 304 -10.61 14.77 -1.43
CA LEU A 304 -10.42 14.74 -2.88
C LEU A 304 -8.95 15.02 -3.21
N TRP A 305 -8.39 14.26 -4.15
CA TRP A 305 -7.01 14.41 -4.60
C TRP A 305 -6.92 14.47 -6.12
N ASN A 306 -6.04 15.33 -6.64
CA ASN A 306 -5.74 15.42 -8.06
C ASN A 306 -4.77 14.30 -8.48
N MET A 307 -5.23 13.35 -9.32
CA MET A 307 -4.41 12.23 -9.76
C MET A 307 -3.36 12.64 -10.80
N GLY A 308 -2.13 12.18 -10.56
CA GLY A 308 -1.00 12.48 -11.43
C GLY A 308 -0.24 13.73 -11.03
N SER A 309 -0.83 14.58 -10.18
CA SER A 309 -0.13 15.67 -9.50
C SER A 309 0.99 15.12 -8.59
N ARG A 310 1.98 15.98 -8.33
CA ARG A 310 3.07 15.76 -7.36
C ARG A 310 3.32 17.06 -6.61
N ALA A 311 3.06 17.07 -5.31
CA ALA A 311 3.57 18.10 -4.42
C ALA A 311 5.12 17.98 -4.31
N PRO A 312 5.83 18.99 -3.76
CA PRO A 312 7.29 18.94 -3.68
C PRO A 312 7.86 17.75 -2.90
N ASP A 313 7.10 17.23 -1.94
CA ASP A 313 7.43 16.03 -1.17
C ASP A 313 7.10 14.70 -1.91
N GLY A 314 6.51 14.79 -3.12
CA GLY A 314 6.09 13.65 -3.93
C GLY A 314 4.66 13.15 -3.64
N ALA A 315 3.96 13.73 -2.66
CA ALA A 315 2.57 13.39 -2.38
C ALA A 315 1.63 13.80 -3.52
N TYR A 316 0.38 13.34 -3.49
CA TYR A 316 -0.67 13.93 -4.32
C TYR A 316 -0.89 15.41 -3.92
N VAL A 317 -1.67 16.15 -4.71
CA VAL A 317 -2.17 17.48 -4.33
C VAL A 317 -3.61 17.33 -3.84
N SER A 318 -3.91 17.88 -2.65
CA SER A 318 -5.23 17.81 -2.01
C SER A 318 -6.10 18.91 -2.58
N CYS A 319 -7.37 18.59 -2.80
CA CYS A 319 -8.40 19.56 -3.10
C CYS A 319 -9.23 19.91 -1.85
N GLY A 320 -8.99 19.25 -0.71
CA GLY A 320 -9.77 19.37 0.51
C GLY A 320 -10.54 18.09 0.85
N GLY A 321 -11.26 18.10 1.98
CA GLY A 321 -11.94 16.92 2.48
C GLY A 321 -12.88 17.18 3.65
N VAL A 322 -13.25 16.10 4.32
CA VAL A 322 -14.07 16.03 5.53
C VAL A 322 -13.35 15.18 6.57
N SER A 323 -13.32 15.64 7.82
CA SER A 323 -12.80 14.85 8.92
C SER A 323 -13.81 13.77 9.34
N LEU A 324 -13.29 12.57 9.60
CA LEU A 324 -13.97 11.42 10.16
C LEU A 324 -13.84 11.46 11.69
N GLY A 325 -14.98 11.37 12.38
CA GLY A 325 -15.05 11.46 13.85
C GLY A 325 -15.48 12.84 14.36
N GLY A 326 -15.69 12.93 15.68
CA GLY A 326 -16.35 14.05 16.35
C GLY A 326 -15.79 15.43 16.00
N SER A 327 -16.71 16.37 15.76
CA SER A 327 -16.40 17.80 15.61
C SER A 327 -15.62 18.24 16.85
N VAL A 328 -14.48 18.91 16.65
CA VAL A 328 -13.97 19.77 17.73
C VAL A 328 -15.05 20.82 17.93
N ALA A 329 -15.74 20.80 19.06
CA ALA A 329 -16.48 21.96 19.53
C ALA A 329 -15.49 23.02 20.00
#